data_AF-A0A067GGY9-F1
#
_entry.id   AF-A0A067GGY9-F1
#
_cell.length_a   1.000
_cell.length_b   1.000
_cell.length_c   1.000
_cell.angle_alpha   90.00
_cell.angle_beta   90.00
_cell.angle_gamma   90.00
#
_symmetry.space_group_name_H-M   'P 1'
#
loop_
_entity.id
_entity.type
_entity.pdbx_description
1 polymer ?
#
loop_
_entity_poly.entity_id
_entity_poly.type
_entity_poly.pdbx_seq_one_letter_code
_entity_poly.pdbx_strand_id
1 'polypeptide(L)' 'MGAPKQKWTAEEEAALKAGVRKHGTGKWRTILSDPEFSAILHSRSNVDLK' A
#
# COMPACT_ATOMS: atom_id res chain seq x y z
N MET A 1 -20.48 -9.85 -12.15
CA MET A 1 -19.11 -9.70 -12.68
C MET A 1 -18.20 -9.43 -11.49
N GLY A 2 -17.40 -10.41 -11.06
CA GLY A 2 -16.47 -10.20 -9.96
C GLY A 2 -15.36 -9.25 -10.44
N ALA A 3 -15.19 -8.12 -9.75
CA ALA A 3 -14.12 -7.18 -10.07
C ALA A 3 -12.79 -7.95 -10.15
N PRO A 4 -12.00 -7.77 -11.22
CA PRO A 4 -10.75 -8.50 -11.37
C PRO A 4 -9.90 -8.22 -10.13
N LYS A 5 -9.51 -9.31 -9.46
CA LYS A 5 -8.64 -9.34 -8.28
C LYS A 5 -7.51 -8.35 -8.51
N GLN A 6 -7.60 -7.18 -7.87
CA GLN A 6 -6.77 -6.03 -8.16
C GLN A 6 -5.34 -6.43 -7.76
N LYS A 7 -4.56 -6.89 -8.74
CA LYS A 7 -3.20 -7.40 -8.49
C LYS A 7 -2.36 -6.24 -7.99
N TRP A 8 -1.55 -6.49 -6.98
CA TRP A 8 -0.55 -5.55 -6.57
C TRP A 8 0.36 -5.28 -7.78
N THR A 9 0.46 -4.02 -8.17
CA THR A 9 1.42 -3.61 -9.19
C THR A 9 2.81 -3.54 -8.57
N ALA A 10 3.85 -3.70 -9.39
CA ALA A 10 5.23 -3.65 -8.91
C ALA A 10 5.55 -2.33 -8.18
N GLU A 11 4.92 -1.22 -8.59
CA GLU A 11 5.02 0.07 -7.92
C GLU A 11 4.39 0.04 -6.53
N GLU A 12 3.17 -0.50 -6.39
CA GLU A 12 2.50 -0.67 -5.09
C GLU A 12 3.30 -1.60 -4.17
N GLU A 13 3.82 -2.72 -4.67
CA GLU A 13 4.66 -3.64 -3.88
C GLU A 13 5.96 -2.98 -3.44
N ALA A 14 6.60 -2.20 -4.32
CA ALA A 14 7.82 -1.44 -3.99
C ALA A 14 7.53 -0.37 -2.95
N ALA A 15 6.45 0.40 -3.11
CA ALA A 15 5.97 1.40 -2.16
C ALA A 15 5.64 0.77 -0.81
N LEU A 16 4.95 -0.37 -0.80
CA LEU A 16 4.64 -1.12 0.41
C LEU A 16 5.92 -1.58 1.12
N LYS A 17 6.84 -2.20 0.38
CA LYS A 17 8.09 -2.73 0.94
C LYS A 17 8.98 -1.61 1.45
N ALA A 18 9.05 -0.48 0.74
CA ALA A 18 9.77 0.72 1.17
C ALA A 18 9.11 1.36 2.40
N GLY A 19 7.78 1.50 2.40
CA GLY A 19 7.01 2.04 3.52
C GLY A 19 7.12 1.18 4.77
N VAL A 20 7.03 -0.14 4.65
CA VAL A 20 7.25 -1.10 5.73
C VAL A 20 8.68 -1.01 6.26
N ARG A 21 9.66 -0.83 5.38
CA ARG A 21 11.07 -0.71 5.77
C ARG A 21 11.40 0.64 6.41
N LYS A 22 10.67 1.71 6.06
CA LYS A 22 10.82 3.08 6.59
C LYS A 22 10.06 3.29 7.90
N HIS A 23 8.81 2.84 7.98
CA HIS A 23 7.90 3.05 9.13
C HIS A 23 7.77 1.85 10.07
N GLY A 24 8.03 0.64 9.57
CA GLY A 24 7.87 -0.63 10.28
C GLY A 24 6.61 -1.40 9.85
N THR A 25 6.69 -2.74 9.93
CA THR A 25 5.54 -3.65 9.76
C THR A 25 4.45 -3.34 10.77
N GLY A 26 3.20 -3.20 10.30
CA GLY A 26 2.04 -2.89 11.14
C GLY A 26 1.66 -1.41 11.18
N LYS A 27 2.49 -0.51 10.65
CA LYS A 27 2.16 0.92 10.46
C LYS A 27 1.51 1.21 9.11
N TRP A 28 0.58 0.36 8.68
CA TRP A 28 -0.12 0.49 7.39
C TRP A 28 -0.82 1.83 7.23
N ARG A 29 -1.47 2.33 8.28
CA ARG A 29 -2.09 3.67 8.29
C ARG A 29 -1.05 4.79 8.11
N THR A 30 0.13 4.67 8.71
CA THR A 30 1.20 5.65 8.54
C THR A 30 1.76 5.60 7.13
N ILE A 31 1.96 4.40 6.58
CA ILE A 31 2.42 4.21 5.20
C ILE A 31 1.38 4.78 4.20
N LEU A 32 0.09 4.51 4.40
CA LEU A 32 -0.99 5.06 3.59
C LEU A 32 -1.19 6.57 3.76
N SER A 33 -0.79 7.13 4.90
CA SER A 33 -0.87 8.57 5.14
C SER A 33 0.38 9.32 4.65
N ASP A 34 1.42 8.58 4.29
CA ASP A 34 2.68 9.14 3.82
C ASP A 34 2.50 9.59 2.36
N PRO A 35 2.70 10.87 2.01
CA PRO A 35 2.45 11.36 0.65
C PRO A 35 3.28 10.64 -0.44
N GLU A 36 4.42 10.04 -0.09
CA GLU A 36 5.23 9.26 -1.04
C GLU A 36 4.58 7.93 -1.41
N PHE A 37 3.89 7.29 -0.45
CA PHE A 37 3.27 5.97 -0.67
C PHE A 37 1.76 6.06 -0.86
N SER A 38 1.10 7.09 -0.32
CA SER A 38 -0.34 7.33 -0.44
C SER A 38 -0.75 7.65 -1.86
N ALA A 39 0.14 8.24 -2.67
CA ALA A 39 -0.10 8.47 -4.10
C ALA A 39 -0.16 7.15 -4.89
N ILE A 40 0.71 6.19 -4.54
CA ILE A 40 0.80 4.88 -5.21
C ILE A 40 -0.25 3.91 -4.66
N LEU A 41 -0.43 3.90 -3.35
CA LEU A 41 -1.39 3.07 -2.62
C LEU A 41 -2.76 3.75 -2.49
N HIS A 42 -3.03 4.85 -3.19
CA HIS A 42 -4.29 5.60 -3.10
C HIS A 42 -5.50 4.72 -3.48
N SER A 43 -5.25 3.74 -4.37
CA SER A 43 -6.24 2.77 -4.83
C SER A 43 -6.40 1.58 -3.88
N ARG A 44 -5.65 1.53 -2.77
CA ARG A 44 -5.66 0.47 -1.76
C ARG A 44 -6.11 1.00 -0.41
N SER A 45 -6.98 0.24 0.22
CA SER A 45 -7.43 0.58 1.57
C SER A 45 -6.54 -0.09 2.60
N ASN A 46 -6.53 0.44 3.83
CA ASN A 46 -5.84 -0.18 4.97
C ASN A 46 -6.21 -1.66 5.19
N VAL A 47 -7.37 -2.08 4.68
CA VAL A 47 -7.84 -3.47 4.69
C VAL A 47 -7.06 -4.35 3.71
N ASP A 48 -6.68 -3.84 2.54
CA ASP A 48 -5.85 -4.57 1.56
C ASP A 48 -4.40 -4.74 2.05
N LEU A 49 -3.94 -3.87 2.96
CA LEU A 49 -2.59 -3.89 3.54
C LEU A 49 -2.48 -4.75 4.81
N LYS A 50 -3.59 -5.16 5.43
CA LYS A 50 -3.58 -5.98 6.64
C LYS A 50 -3.44 -7.46 6.29
#